data_AF-A0A960D0L3-F1
#
_entry.id   AF-A0A960D0L3-F1
#
_cell.length_a   1.000
_cell.length_b   1.000
_cell.length_c   1.000
_cell.angle_alpha   90.00
_cell.angle_beta   90.00
_cell.angle_gamma   90.00
#
_symmetry.space_group_name_H-M   'P 1'
#
loop_
_entity.id
_entity.type
_entity.pdbx_description
1 polymer ?
#
loop_
_entity_poly.entity_id
_entity_poly.type
_entity_poly.pdbx_seq_one_letter_code
_entity_poly.pdbx_strand_id
1 'polypeptide(L)' 'FADADAALAAAHATAAEIAANSPLVVHGIKDVLDEQRTADVAASLRYVAAWNSAFLPSRDLGEGIKAMFEKRKPEFTGE' A
#
# COMPACT_ATOMS: atom_id res chain seq x y z
N PHE A 1 11.30 -15.33 11.84
CA PHE A 1 10.85 -16.23 12.92
C PHE A 1 10.69 -17.62 12.35
N ALA A 2 10.83 -18.66 13.17
CA ALA A 2 10.79 -20.05 12.71
C ALA A 2 9.37 -20.53 12.35
N ASP A 3 8.36 -19.96 13.01
CA ASP A 3 6.94 -20.23 12.78
C ASP A 3 6.08 -19.00 13.16
N ALA A 4 4.76 -19.14 13.03
CA ALA A 4 3.79 -18.08 13.32
C ALA A 4 3.75 -17.73 14.82
N ASP A 5 3.84 -18.73 15.70
CA ASP A 5 3.76 -18.54 17.14
C ASP A 5 4.99 -17.78 17.66
N ALA A 6 6.18 -18.10 17.15
CA ALA A 6 7.42 -17.40 17.44
C ALA A 6 7.37 -15.93 16.97
N ALA A 7 6.71 -15.65 15.84
CA ALA A 7 6.52 -14.29 15.36
C ALA A 7 5.59 -13.48 16.27
N LEU A 8 4.48 -14.08 16.71
CA LEU A 8 3.53 -13.44 17.62
C LEU A 8 4.15 -13.20 19.00
N ALA A 9 4.90 -14.17 19.53
CA ALA A 9 5.60 -14.03 20.79
C ALA A 9 6.58 -12.84 20.76
N ALA A 10 7.37 -12.71 19.69
CA ALA A 10 8.27 -11.58 19.51
C ALA A 10 7.53 -10.24 19.38
N ALA A 11 6.44 -10.20 18.60
CA ALA A 11 5.63 -9.00 18.45
C ALA A 11 5.03 -8.53 19.80
N HIS A 12 4.53 -9.46 20.62
CA HIS A 12 4.01 -9.13 21.95
C HIS A 12 5.10 -8.65 22.91
N ALA A 13 6.30 -9.24 22.87
CA ALA A 13 7.43 -8.77 23.67
C ALA A 13 7.79 -7.31 23.32
N THR A 14 7.94 -7.00 22.03
CA THR A 14 8.18 -5.61 21.58
C THR A 14 7.04 -4.67 21.96
N ALA A 15 5.78 -5.09 21.83
CA ALA A 15 4.64 -4.28 22.24
C ALA A 15 4.67 -3.95 23.74
N ALA A 16 5.04 -4.91 24.59
CA ALA A 16 5.20 -4.71 26.03
C ALA A 16 6.33 -3.72 26.35
N GLU A 17 7.46 -3.80 25.65
CA GLU A 17 8.57 -2.84 25.78
C GLU A 17 8.14 -1.42 25.40
N ILE A 18 7.39 -1.25 24.30
CA ILE A 18 6.86 0.05 23.89
C ILE A 18 5.88 0.59 24.94
N ALA A 19 4.97 -0.26 25.43
CA ALA A 19 3.94 0.11 26.40
C ALA A 19 4.49 0.49 27.79
N ALA A 20 5.73 0.10 28.10
CA ALA A 20 6.41 0.52 29.32
C ALA A 20 6.90 2.00 29.29
N ASN A 21 6.86 2.66 28.13
CA ASN A 21 7.27 4.06 27.97
C ASN A 21 6.09 5.04 28.16
N SER A 22 6.40 6.35 28.25
CA SER A 22 5.36 7.40 28.30
C SER A 22 4.50 7.38 27.03
N PRO A 23 3.17 7.20 27.13
CA PRO A 23 2.28 7.18 25.96
C PRO A 23 2.39 8.45 25.12
N LEU A 24 2.44 9.63 25.77
CA LEU A 24 2.56 10.91 25.08
C LEU A 24 3.85 11.01 24.26
N VAL A 25 4.96 10.49 24.79
CA VAL A 25 6.26 10.53 24.11
C VAL A 25 6.28 9.53 22.94
N VAL A 26 5.73 8.32 23.13
CA VAL A 26 5.61 7.33 22.05
C VAL A 26 4.76 7.88 20.89
N HIS A 27 3.64 8.52 21.19
CA HIS A 27 2.82 9.21 20.19
C HIS A 27 3.58 10.34 19.50
N GLY A 28 4.24 11.23 20.26
CA GLY A 28 4.99 12.34 19.68
C GLY A 28 6.14 11.88 18.77
N ILE A 29 6.85 10.80 19.13
CA ILE A 29 7.88 10.21 18.27
C ILE A 29 7.26 9.70 16.96
N LYS A 30 6.10 9.03 17.04
CA LYS A 30 5.39 8.54 15.85
C LYS A 30 4.98 9.68 14.93
N ASP A 31 4.46 10.77 15.48
CA ASP A 31 4.08 11.97 14.71
C ASP A 31 5.30 12.59 14.01
N VAL A 32 6.43 12.76 14.70
CA VAL A 32 7.66 13.28 14.10
C VAL A 32 8.18 12.38 12.97
N LEU A 33 8.12 11.05 13.13
CA LEU A 33 8.52 10.11 12.08
C LEU A 33 7.57 10.18 10.87
N ASP A 34 6.30 10.47 11.08
CA ASP A 34 5.29 10.52 10.03
C ASP A 34 5.25 11.87 9.30
N GLU A 35 5.71 12.96 9.91
CA GLU A 35 5.71 14.33 9.34
C GLU A 35 6.33 14.37 7.94
N GLN A 36 7.51 13.77 7.75
CA GLN A 36 8.19 13.78 6.46
C GLN A 36 7.63 12.80 5.44
N ARG A 37 6.92 11.76 5.87
CA ARG A 37 6.50 10.65 4.99
C ARG A 37 5.04 10.77 4.53
N THR A 38 4.17 11.28 5.39
CA THR A 38 2.72 11.18 5.18
C THR A 38 2.27 11.97 3.96
N ALA A 39 2.75 13.20 3.82
CA ALA A 39 2.41 14.06 2.68
C ALA A 39 2.90 13.46 1.35
N ASP A 40 4.13 12.93 1.32
CA ASP A 40 4.75 12.34 0.14
C ASP A 40 4.04 11.07 -0.32
N VAL A 41 3.73 10.15 0.62
CA VAL A 41 2.97 8.94 0.32
C VAL A 41 1.57 9.31 -0.19
N ALA A 42 0.89 10.26 0.46
CA ALA A 42 -0.43 10.69 0.03
C ALA A 42 -0.38 11.33 -1.37
N ALA A 43 0.65 12.12 -1.69
CA ALA A 43 0.84 12.69 -3.02
C ALA A 43 1.08 11.62 -4.08
N SER A 44 1.93 10.63 -3.78
CA SER A 44 2.20 9.50 -4.68
C SER A 44 0.94 8.67 -4.94
N LEU A 45 0.18 8.33 -3.90
CA LEU A 45 -1.08 7.59 -4.04
C LEU A 45 -2.13 8.36 -4.84
N ARG A 46 -2.23 9.69 -4.66
CA ARG A 46 -3.10 10.53 -5.50
C ARG A 46 -2.67 10.52 -6.96
N TYR A 47 -1.38 10.55 -7.24
CA TYR A 47 -0.85 10.51 -8.61
C TYR A 47 -1.14 9.16 -9.29
N VAL A 48 -0.91 8.05 -8.59
CA VAL A 48 -1.26 6.70 -9.07
C VAL A 48 -2.76 6.59 -9.32
N ALA A 49 -3.59 7.06 -8.40
CA ALA A 49 -5.04 7.05 -8.55
C ALA A 49 -5.48 7.86 -9.78
N ALA A 50 -4.92 9.06 -9.99
CA ALA A 50 -5.25 9.89 -11.14
C ALA A 50 -4.96 9.18 -12.48
N TRP A 51 -3.79 8.54 -12.59
CA TRP A 51 -3.44 7.78 -13.80
C TRP A 51 -4.30 6.54 -13.99
N ASN A 52 -4.52 5.75 -12.94
CA ASN A 52 -5.42 4.60 -13.02
C ASN A 52 -6.82 5.03 -13.50
N SER A 53 -7.37 6.12 -12.95
CA SER A 53 -8.66 6.67 -13.37
C SER A 53 -8.64 7.17 -14.81
N ALA A 54 -7.54 7.76 -15.28
CA ALA A 54 -7.40 8.19 -16.68
C ALA A 54 -7.39 7.02 -17.67
N PHE A 55 -6.92 5.84 -17.26
CA PHE A 55 -6.89 4.64 -18.10
C PHE A 55 -8.18 3.80 -18.04
N LEU A 56 -9.06 4.01 -17.04
CA LEU A 56 -10.34 3.31 -16.95
C LEU A 56 -11.20 3.39 -18.22
N PRO A 57 -11.32 4.53 -18.92
CA PRO A 57 -12.08 4.61 -20.16
C PRO A 57 -11.31 4.15 -21.42
N SER A 58 -10.04 3.75 -21.30
CA SER A 58 -9.24 3.33 -22.46
C SER A 58 -9.83 2.09 -23.14
N ARG A 59 -9.74 2.07 -24.47
CA ARG A 59 -10.09 0.88 -25.28
C ARG A 59 -9.15 -0.27 -24.96
N ASP A 60 -7.89 0.03 -24.64
CA ASP A 60 -6.90 -0.97 -24.25
C ASP A 60 -7.28 -1.70 -22.96
N LEU A 61 -7.84 -1.02 -21.95
CA LEU A 61 -8.33 -1.70 -20.76
C LEU A 61 -9.50 -2.64 -21.11
N GLY A 62 -10.44 -2.18 -21.93
CA GLY A 62 -11.57 -3.00 -22.39
C GLY A 62 -11.10 -4.23 -23.18
N GLU A 63 -10.14 -4.06 -24.07
CA GLU A 63 -9.53 -5.14 -24.86
C GLU A 63 -8.74 -6.12 -23.98
N GLY A 64 -7.99 -5.62 -23.00
CA GLY A 64 -7.28 -6.47 -22.04
C GLY A 64 -8.23 -7.38 -21.24
N ILE A 65 -9.34 -6.82 -20.76
CA ILE A 65 -10.39 -7.59 -20.07
C ILE A 65 -11.01 -8.61 -21.03
N LYS A 66 -11.39 -8.20 -22.24
CA LYS A 66 -12.00 -9.06 -23.24
C LYS A 66 -11.08 -10.23 -23.64
N ALA A 67 -9.82 -9.96 -23.96
CA ALA A 67 -8.83 -10.96 -24.34
C ALA A 67 -8.57 -11.98 -23.23
N MET A 68 -8.60 -11.55 -21.95
CA MET A 68 -8.52 -12.45 -20.80
C MET A 68 -9.69 -13.44 -20.78
N PHE A 69 -10.93 -12.95 -20.91
CA PHE A 69 -12.11 -13.81 -20.97
C PHE A 69 -12.10 -14.76 -22.18
N GLU A 70 -11.61 -14.28 -23.32
CA GLU A 70 -11.49 -15.04 -24.57
C GLU A 70 -10.26 -15.98 -24.61
N LYS A 71 -9.39 -15.96 -23.58
CA LYS A 71 -8.14 -16.73 -23.50
C LYS A 71 -7.22 -16.56 -24.72
N ARG A 72 -7.16 -15.34 -25.25
CA ARG A 72 -6.27 -14.97 -26.36
C ARG A 72 -5.31 -13.88 -25.93
N LYS A 73 -4.32 -13.60 -26.78
CA LYS A 73 -3.42 -12.46 -26.59
C LYS A 73 -4.19 -11.15 -26.88
N PRO A 74 -4.05 -10.10 -26.06
CA PRO A 74 -4.66 -8.80 -26.33
C PRO A 74 -3.93 -8.05 -27.45
N GLU A 75 -4.67 -7.21 -28.18
CA GLU A 75 -4.14 -6.29 -29.19
C GLU A 75 -4.34 -4.83 -28.76
N PHE A 76 -3.29 -4.25 -28.16
CA PHE A 76 -3.34 -2.87 -27.66
C PHE A 76 -3.03 -1.84 -28.75
N THR A 77 -3.76 -0.73 -28.76
CA THR A 77 -3.64 0.36 -29.73
C THR A 77 -3.22 1.70 -29.11
N GLY A 78 -3.24 1.81 -27.77
CA GLY A 78 -2.94 3.05 -27.05
C GLY A 78 -4.09 4.06 -27.06
N GLU A 79 -5.33 3.59 -27.26
CA GLU A 79 -6.56 4.39 -27.29
C GLU A 79 -7.46 4.10 -26.08
#